data_AF-A0A401GFP8-F1
#
_entry.id   AF-A0A401GFP8-F1
#
_cell.length_a   1.000
_cell.length_b   1.000
_cell.length_c   1.000
_cell.angle_alpha   90.00
_cell.angle_beta   90.00
_cell.angle_gamma   90.00
#
_symmetry.space_group_name_H-M   'P 1'
#
loop_
_entity.id
_entity.type
_entity.pdbx_description
1 polymer ?
#
loop_
_entity_poly.entity_id
_entity_poly.type
_entity_poly.pdbx_seq_one_letter_code
_entity_poly.pdbx_strand_id
1 'polypeptide(L)'
;MMKNVQGSSAGAGSGEFHVYKASRRREYERLKLMDEKAQKEAETQAFESKKQEWELQAEAKTAKNRAKRQKKKERAKVKGPEKESAAGSETNAGQVDAPLKKRRLVSGKELIFKRPGADSDEDDDDDIGPAPPEQSLEGVDTGTLRQRPVPIVDAPRIIIHEDE
;
A
#
# COMPACT_ATOMS: atom_id res chain seq x y z
N MET A 1 42.60 -21.11 16.17
CA MET A 1 43.95 -21.00 15.57
C MET A 1 43.87 -21.42 14.11
N MET A 2 44.32 -20.60 13.16
CA MET A 2 44.44 -21.04 11.77
C MET A 2 45.62 -22.00 11.63
N LYS A 3 45.38 -23.17 11.04
CA LYS A 3 46.35 -24.29 11.03
C LYS A 3 47.38 -24.20 9.90
N ASN A 4 47.13 -23.38 8.88
CA ASN A 4 47.93 -23.32 7.65
C ASN A 4 48.42 -21.89 7.38
N VAL A 5 49.23 -21.34 8.28
CA VAL A 5 49.82 -20.00 8.12
C VAL A 5 51.26 -20.17 7.66
N GLN A 6 51.49 -19.97 6.36
CA GLN A 6 52.83 -19.94 5.79
C GLN A 6 53.52 -18.62 6.19
N GLY A 7 54.84 -18.63 6.37
CA GLY A 7 55.60 -17.43 6.78
C GLY A 7 55.42 -16.26 5.80
N SER A 8 55.41 -15.03 6.31
CA SER A 8 55.08 -13.83 5.54
C SER A 8 56.05 -13.53 4.37
N SER A 9 57.26 -14.10 4.40
CA SER A 9 58.28 -13.96 3.35
C SER A 9 58.38 -15.18 2.43
N ALA A 10 57.58 -16.22 2.64
CA ALA A 10 57.61 -17.43 1.83
C ALA A 10 56.83 -17.22 0.51
N GLY A 11 57.36 -17.72 -0.60
CA GLY A 11 56.77 -17.53 -1.94
C GLY A 11 55.39 -18.18 -2.11
N ALA A 12 54.67 -17.79 -3.17
CA ALA A 12 53.35 -18.32 -3.48
C ALA A 12 53.41 -19.82 -3.83
N GLY A 13 52.75 -20.64 -3.02
CA GLY A 13 52.59 -22.07 -3.29
C GLY A 13 51.52 -22.36 -4.35
N SER A 14 51.55 -23.56 -4.93
CA SER A 14 50.57 -23.98 -5.96
C SER A 14 49.11 -24.00 -5.48
N GLY A 15 48.89 -24.17 -4.18
CA GLY A 15 47.56 -24.16 -3.56
C GLY A 15 47.02 -22.77 -3.19
N GLU A 16 47.86 -21.73 -3.21
CA GLU A 16 47.51 -20.39 -2.71
C GLU A 16 46.36 -19.77 -3.52
N PHE A 17 46.34 -20.01 -4.83
CA PHE A 17 45.25 -19.54 -5.70
C PHE A 17 43.88 -20.04 -5.25
N HIS A 18 43.77 -21.32 -4.87
CA HIS A 18 42.51 -21.89 -4.42
C HIS A 18 42.10 -21.39 -3.03
N VAL A 19 43.06 -21.14 -2.15
CA VAL A 19 42.82 -20.51 -0.84
C VAL A 19 42.28 -19.10 -1.02
N TYR A 20 42.89 -18.30 -1.89
CA TYR A 20 42.39 -16.97 -2.24
C TYR A 20 40.99 -17.03 -2.87
N LYS A 21 40.77 -17.90 -3.85
CA LYS A 21 39.44 -18.06 -4.48
C LYS A 21 38.36 -18.39 -3.46
N ALA A 22 38.63 -19.31 -2.53
CA ALA A 22 37.68 -19.71 -1.51
C ALA A 22 37.46 -18.62 -0.44
N SER A 23 38.52 -17.93 -0.02
CA SER A 23 38.40 -16.82 0.94
C SER A 23 37.67 -15.63 0.34
N ARG A 24 37.97 -15.25 -0.90
CA ARG A 24 37.30 -14.18 -1.63
C ARG A 24 35.82 -14.47 -1.85
N ARG A 25 35.47 -15.71 -2.21
CA ARG A 25 34.07 -16.12 -2.33
C ARG A 25 33.32 -15.96 -1.00
N ARG A 26 33.90 -16.46 0.10
CA ARG A 26 33.35 -16.29 1.45
C ARG A 26 33.19 -14.83 1.83
N GLU A 27 34.15 -13.98 1.47
CA GLU A 27 34.08 -12.56 1.78
C GLU A 27 33.01 -11.84 0.96
N TYR A 28 32.85 -12.15 -0.33
CA TYR A 28 31.78 -11.59 -1.15
C TYR A 28 30.40 -12.03 -0.67
N GLU A 29 30.23 -13.29 -0.28
CA GLU A 29 28.99 -13.78 0.33
C GLU A 29 28.70 -13.05 1.65
N ARG A 30 29.73 -12.84 2.48
CA ARG A 30 29.61 -12.08 3.73
C ARG A 30 29.19 -10.63 3.49
N LEU A 31 29.84 -9.93 2.55
CA LEU A 31 29.51 -8.55 2.19
C LEU A 31 28.09 -8.45 1.64
N LYS A 32 27.73 -9.33 0.70
CA LYS A 32 26.38 -9.40 0.15
C LYS A 32 25.30 -9.59 1.23
N LEU A 33 25.53 -10.49 2.18
CA LEU A 33 24.60 -10.70 3.30
C LEU A 33 24.49 -9.49 4.23
N MET A 34 25.56 -8.73 4.43
CA MET A 34 25.50 -7.49 5.20
C MET A 34 24.72 -6.42 4.45
N ASP A 35 25.00 -6.23 3.15
CA ASP A 35 24.34 -5.23 2.32
C ASP A 35 22.84 -5.51 2.21
N GLU A 36 22.45 -6.78 2.00
CA GLU A 36 21.04 -7.18 1.95
C GLU A 36 20.31 -6.95 3.29
N LYS A 37 20.99 -7.15 4.42
CA LYS A 37 20.41 -6.86 5.74
C LYS A 37 20.24 -5.35 5.95
N ALA A 38 21.27 -4.58 5.63
CA ALA A 38 21.24 -3.12 5.76
C ALA A 38 20.12 -2.50 4.89
N GLN A 39 19.96 -2.99 3.65
CA GLN A 39 18.87 -2.54 2.78
C GLN A 39 17.50 -2.87 3.36
N LYS A 40 17.29 -4.11 3.83
CA LYS A 40 16.03 -4.52 4.46
C LYS A 40 15.72 -3.69 5.71
N GLU A 41 16.70 -3.45 6.56
CA GLU A 41 16.53 -2.63 7.77
C GLU A 41 16.18 -1.17 7.42
N ALA A 42 16.81 -0.60 6.40
CA ALA A 42 16.48 0.75 5.93
C ALA A 42 15.05 0.83 5.36
N GLU A 43 14.63 -0.17 4.58
CA GLU A 43 13.28 -0.26 4.03
C GLU A 43 12.22 -0.42 5.14
N THR A 44 12.47 -1.28 6.13
CA THR A 44 11.53 -1.46 7.25
C THR A 44 11.43 -0.20 8.10
N GLN A 45 12.54 0.46 8.41
CA GLN A 45 12.53 1.72 9.15
C GLN A 45 11.78 2.83 8.40
N ALA A 46 12.01 2.96 7.10
CA ALA A 46 11.33 3.95 6.26
C ALA A 46 9.82 3.66 6.13
N PHE A 47 9.42 2.40 6.14
CA PHE A 47 8.02 2.00 6.16
C PHE A 47 7.36 2.30 7.50
N GLU A 48 8.03 1.95 8.60
CA GLU A 48 7.54 2.20 9.96
C GLU A 48 7.38 3.70 10.24
N SER A 49 8.34 4.54 9.83
CA SER A 49 8.23 5.99 10.00
C SER A 49 7.04 6.56 9.23
N LYS A 50 6.85 6.18 7.95
CA LYS A 50 5.70 6.59 7.15
C LYS A 50 4.37 6.12 7.76
N LYS A 51 4.32 4.89 8.27
CA LYS A 51 3.13 4.36 8.94
C LYS A 51 2.78 5.17 10.18
N GLN A 52 3.78 5.47 11.03
CA GLN A 52 3.59 6.31 12.21
C GLN A 52 3.10 7.71 11.84
N GLU A 53 3.66 8.33 10.79
CA GLU A 53 3.21 9.63 10.31
C GLU A 53 1.73 9.62 9.88
N TRP A 54 1.29 8.60 9.14
CA TRP A 54 -0.10 8.45 8.74
C TRP A 54 -1.03 8.22 9.92
N GLU A 55 -0.62 7.38 10.87
CA GLU A 55 -1.37 7.13 12.11
C GLU A 55 -1.52 8.41 12.94
N LEU A 56 -0.44 9.19 13.11
CA LEU A 56 -0.47 10.48 13.80
C LEU A 56 -1.39 11.49 13.10
N GLN A 57 -1.36 11.55 11.77
CA GLN A 57 -2.25 12.43 11.01
C GLN A 57 -3.73 12.01 11.14
N ALA A 58 -4.00 10.70 11.12
CA ALA A 58 -5.33 10.16 11.34
C ALA A 58 -5.82 10.47 12.76
N GLU A 59 -5.00 10.19 13.78
CA GLU A 59 -5.28 10.46 15.19
C GLU A 59 -5.51 11.97 15.43
N ALA A 60 -4.73 12.85 14.83
CA ALA A 60 -4.92 14.30 14.94
C ALA A 60 -6.29 14.74 14.37
N LYS A 61 -6.71 14.18 13.23
CA LYS A 61 -8.02 14.45 12.63
C LYS A 61 -9.16 13.90 13.48
N THR A 62 -9.03 12.66 13.98
CA THR A 62 -10.06 12.03 14.83
C THR A 62 -10.16 12.71 16.18
N ALA A 63 -9.04 13.06 16.83
CA ALA A 63 -8.98 13.78 18.10
C ALA A 63 -9.62 15.17 17.99
N LYS A 64 -9.32 15.93 16.93
CA LYS A 64 -9.97 17.23 16.68
C LYS A 64 -11.49 17.09 16.56
N ASN A 65 -11.97 16.08 15.85
CA ASN A 65 -13.39 15.83 15.69
C ASN A 65 -14.06 15.33 16.98
N ARG A 66 -13.37 14.45 17.74
CA ARG A 66 -13.80 13.97 19.06
C ARG A 66 -13.93 15.13 20.04
N ALA A 67 -12.95 16.03 20.10
CA ALA A 67 -12.99 17.23 20.94
C ALA A 67 -14.17 18.16 20.59
N LYS A 68 -14.46 18.37 19.29
CA LYS A 68 -15.65 19.14 18.86
C LYS A 68 -16.95 18.49 19.34
N ARG A 69 -17.07 17.17 19.24
CA ARG A 69 -18.26 16.43 19.69
C ARG A 69 -18.43 16.49 21.20
N GLN A 70 -17.35 16.33 21.97
CA GLN A 70 -17.39 16.44 23.43
C GLN A 70 -17.81 17.83 23.88
N LYS A 71 -17.23 18.90 23.32
CA LYS A 71 -17.66 20.28 23.60
C LYS A 71 -19.15 20.51 23.29
N LYS A 72 -19.68 19.94 22.21
CA LYS A 72 -21.12 20.03 21.89
C LYS A 72 -21.96 19.26 22.92
N LYS A 73 -21.52 18.06 23.34
CA LYS A 73 -22.19 17.24 24.35
C LYS A 73 -22.22 17.94 25.71
N GLU A 74 -21.11 18.53 26.13
CA GLU A 74 -21.00 19.32 27.36
C GLU A 74 -21.94 20.53 27.32
N ARG A 75 -21.94 21.30 26.23
CA ARG A 75 -22.88 22.43 26.06
C ARG A 75 -24.34 22.00 26.09
N ALA A 76 -24.68 20.84 25.53
CA ALA A 76 -26.04 20.31 25.56
C ALA A 76 -26.44 19.86 26.97
N LYS A 77 -25.52 19.22 27.72
CA LYS A 77 -25.75 18.82 29.12
C LYS A 77 -25.93 20.02 30.07
N VAL A 78 -25.22 21.12 29.84
CA VAL A 78 -25.44 22.36 30.61
C VAL A 78 -26.78 23.03 30.26
N LYS A 79 -27.36 22.74 29.09
CA LYS A 79 -28.60 23.36 28.59
C LYS A 79 -29.87 22.54 28.86
N GLY A 80 -29.81 21.42 29.58
CA GLY A 80 -30.98 20.65 30.05
C GLY A 80 -30.58 19.68 31.18
N PRO A 81 -31.31 19.67 32.31
CA PRO A 81 -32.74 19.32 32.35
C PRO A 81 -33.59 20.28 33.22
N GLU A 82 -34.15 21.35 32.64
CA GLU A 82 -35.17 22.17 33.35
C GLU A 82 -36.53 22.26 32.65
N LYS A 83 -36.76 21.55 31.55
CA LYS A 83 -38.09 21.48 30.93
C LYS A 83 -38.33 20.11 30.32
N GLU A 84 -38.74 19.16 31.14
CA GLU A 84 -39.55 17.99 30.72
C GLU A 84 -40.02 17.28 31.99
N SER A 85 -40.98 17.89 32.66
CA SER A 85 -41.77 17.27 33.73
C SER A 85 -43.20 17.82 33.66
N ALA A 86 -43.84 17.68 32.50
CA ALA A 86 -45.29 17.84 32.34
C ALA A 86 -45.75 17.25 31.01
N ALA A 87 -46.72 16.33 31.09
CA ALA A 87 -47.44 15.61 30.02
C ALA A 87 -46.63 14.52 29.29
N GLY A 88 -46.93 13.22 29.35
CA GLY A 88 -48.18 12.52 29.68
C GLY A 88 -48.89 12.05 28.41
N SER A 89 -49.13 10.73 28.35
CA SER A 89 -50.08 9.99 27.48
C SER A 89 -49.53 9.28 26.23
N GLU A 90 -49.72 7.97 26.24
CA GLU A 90 -49.68 7.02 25.12
C GLU A 90 -50.69 7.38 24.01
N THR A 91 -50.37 7.03 22.75
CA THR A 91 -51.20 6.21 21.81
C THR A 91 -50.72 6.33 20.33
N ASN A 92 -51.12 5.32 19.56
CA ASN A 92 -50.75 4.92 18.21
C ASN A 92 -50.87 5.95 17.05
N ALA A 93 -50.20 5.55 15.95
CA ALA A 93 -50.46 5.86 14.54
C ALA A 93 -49.95 7.19 13.96
N GLY A 94 -49.31 7.09 12.79
CA GLY A 94 -49.14 8.21 11.87
C GLY A 94 -47.72 8.47 11.42
N GLN A 95 -47.36 7.82 10.31
CA GLN A 95 -46.44 8.30 9.28
C GLN A 95 -46.03 9.78 9.42
N VAL A 96 -44.80 10.02 9.86
CA VAL A 96 -44.14 11.32 9.75
C VAL A 96 -42.95 11.18 8.81
N ASP A 97 -43.26 11.42 7.53
CA ASP A 97 -42.28 11.75 6.50
C ASP A 97 -41.49 12.98 6.94
N ALA A 98 -40.33 12.74 7.57
CA ALA A 98 -39.37 13.79 7.83
C ALA A 98 -38.68 14.13 6.49
N PRO A 99 -38.72 15.39 6.02
CA PRO A 99 -38.17 15.73 4.72
C PRO A 99 -36.67 15.51 4.75
N LEU A 100 -36.21 14.51 3.98
CA LEU A 100 -34.82 14.18 3.72
C LEU A 100 -34.13 15.40 3.11
N LYS A 101 -33.69 16.33 3.97
CA LYS A 101 -32.94 17.52 3.58
C LYS A 101 -31.59 17.09 3.02
N LYS A 102 -31.55 16.94 1.70
CA LYS A 102 -30.45 17.29 0.78
C LYS A 102 -29.07 16.85 1.26
N ARG A 103 -28.78 15.55 1.17
CA ARG A 103 -27.38 15.09 1.08
C ARG A 103 -26.92 15.39 -0.36
N ARG A 104 -26.05 16.38 -0.53
CA ARG A 104 -25.50 16.72 -1.86
C ARG A 104 -24.74 15.50 -2.39
N LEU A 105 -25.26 14.99 -3.48
CA LEU A 105 -24.78 13.85 -4.22
C LEU A 105 -23.62 14.31 -5.11
N VAL A 106 -22.41 13.81 -4.85
CA VAL A 106 -21.33 13.94 -5.83
C VAL A 106 -21.69 12.98 -6.96
N SER A 107 -21.89 13.50 -8.18
CA SER A 107 -22.22 12.76 -9.41
C SER A 107 -23.69 12.39 -9.70
N GLY A 108 -24.69 13.03 -9.06
CA GLY A 108 -26.07 13.05 -9.60
C GLY A 108 -26.87 11.73 -9.65
N LYS A 109 -26.35 10.57 -9.25
CA LYS A 109 -27.09 9.30 -9.19
C LYS A 109 -27.52 8.94 -7.76
N GLU A 110 -28.81 9.06 -7.44
CA GLU A 110 -29.33 8.88 -6.09
C GLU A 110 -29.11 7.43 -5.61
N LEU A 111 -28.35 7.26 -4.52
CA LEU A 111 -28.17 5.96 -3.86
C LEU A 111 -29.37 5.69 -2.96
N ILE A 112 -30.37 4.99 -3.50
CA ILE A 112 -31.50 4.47 -2.74
C ILE A 112 -31.07 3.15 -2.10
N PHE A 113 -30.84 3.17 -0.78
CA PHE A 113 -30.56 1.95 -0.03
C PHE A 113 -31.86 1.17 0.16
N LYS A 114 -32.02 0.03 -0.52
CA LYS A 114 -33.13 -0.91 -0.28
C LYS A 114 -32.95 -1.55 1.10
N ARG A 115 -34.05 -1.63 1.87
CA ARG A 115 -34.06 -2.28 3.18
C ARG A 115 -33.98 -3.80 2.99
N PRO A 116 -33.25 -4.53 3.86
CA PRO A 116 -33.21 -6.00 3.78
C PRO A 116 -34.61 -6.58 4.02
N GLY A 117 -35.15 -7.35 3.06
CA GLY A 117 -36.40 -8.11 3.20
C GLY A 117 -37.57 -7.76 2.27
N ALA A 118 -37.35 -7.07 1.14
CA ALA A 118 -38.37 -6.88 0.11
C ALA A 118 -37.96 -7.64 -1.15
N ASP A 119 -38.39 -8.89 -1.26
CA ASP A 119 -38.30 -9.73 -2.46
C ASP A 119 -39.69 -9.82 -3.14
N SER A 120 -39.68 -10.20 -4.43
CA SER A 120 -40.79 -10.28 -5.42
C SER A 120 -40.91 -9.04 -6.29
N ASP A 121 -40.87 -9.09 -7.61
CA ASP A 121 -40.62 -10.11 -8.65
C ASP A 121 -40.40 -9.29 -9.95
N GLU A 122 -40.03 -9.96 -11.05
CA GLU A 122 -40.08 -9.49 -12.45
C GLU A 122 -38.86 -8.70 -12.98
N ASP A 123 -38.08 -9.43 -13.79
CA ASP A 123 -37.44 -9.02 -15.04
C ASP A 123 -36.67 -7.70 -15.09
N ASP A 124 -35.33 -7.81 -14.98
CA ASP A 124 -34.38 -7.04 -15.79
C ASP A 124 -33.01 -7.74 -15.70
N ASP A 125 -32.92 -8.90 -16.36
CA ASP A 125 -31.66 -9.49 -16.80
C ASP A 125 -31.07 -8.58 -17.90
N ASP A 126 -30.47 -7.42 -17.56
CA ASP A 126 -29.61 -6.62 -18.46
C ASP A 126 -29.00 -5.37 -17.75
N ASP A 127 -28.13 -5.52 -16.75
CA ASP A 127 -27.10 -4.49 -16.47
C ASP A 127 -25.90 -5.04 -15.69
N ILE A 128 -25.17 -5.97 -16.33
CA ILE A 128 -23.76 -6.18 -16.00
C ILE A 128 -23.05 -4.90 -16.40
N GLY A 129 -22.75 -4.06 -15.41
CA GLY A 129 -22.10 -2.76 -15.60
C GLY A 129 -20.88 -2.84 -16.54
N PRO A 130 -20.55 -1.73 -17.23
CA PRO A 130 -19.66 -1.75 -18.39
C PRO A 130 -18.35 -2.46 -18.05
N ALA A 131 -18.13 -3.60 -18.70
CA ALA A 131 -16.88 -4.30 -18.65
C ALA A 131 -15.75 -3.34 -19.06
N PRO A 132 -14.59 -3.36 -18.39
CA PRO A 132 -13.44 -2.57 -18.83
C PRO A 132 -13.12 -2.94 -20.28
N PRO A 133 -12.71 -1.98 -21.12
CA PRO A 133 -12.51 -2.22 -22.55
C PRO A 133 -11.50 -3.35 -22.73
N GLU A 134 -11.96 -4.45 -23.33
CA GLU A 134 -11.08 -5.51 -23.81
C GLU A 134 -10.14 -4.89 -24.84
N GLN A 135 -8.88 -4.73 -24.44
CA GLN A 135 -7.81 -4.48 -25.39
C GLN A 135 -7.71 -5.75 -26.22
N SER A 136 -8.10 -5.64 -27.49
CA SER A 136 -7.94 -6.66 -28.51
C SER A 136 -6.48 -7.14 -28.54
N LEU A 137 -6.22 -8.26 -27.88
CA LEU A 137 -5.01 -9.05 -28.07
C LEU A 137 -5.14 -9.75 -29.42
N GLU A 138 -4.90 -8.99 -30.49
CA GLU A 138 -4.68 -9.57 -31.80
C GLU A 138 -3.40 -10.42 -31.77
N GLY A 139 -3.58 -11.73 -31.88
CA GLY A 139 -2.64 -12.67 -32.48
C GLY A 139 -1.40 -13.02 -31.66
N VAL A 140 -1.52 -14.03 -30.78
CA VAL A 140 -0.37 -14.87 -30.43
C VAL A 140 -0.69 -16.32 -30.76
N ASP A 141 -0.25 -16.68 -31.96
CA ASP A 141 -0.06 -18.04 -32.44
C ASP A 141 0.59 -18.90 -31.35
N THR A 142 -0.11 -19.95 -30.92
CA THR A 142 0.45 -20.98 -30.04
C THR A 142 1.37 -21.87 -30.87
N GLY A 143 2.59 -21.39 -31.12
CA GLY A 143 3.57 -22.14 -31.92
C GLY A 143 4.96 -21.52 -31.89
N THR A 144 5.88 -22.16 -31.16
CA THR A 144 7.33 -21.93 -31.17
C THR A 144 7.84 -20.74 -30.34
N LEU A 145 8.60 -21.04 -29.28
CA LEU A 145 9.44 -20.09 -28.53
C LEU A 145 10.47 -19.42 -29.46
N ARG A 146 10.11 -18.34 -30.14
CA ARG A 146 11.09 -17.40 -30.71
C ARG A 146 11.36 -16.31 -29.69
N GLN A 147 12.50 -16.43 -29.00
CA GLN A 147 13.07 -15.31 -28.26
C GLN A 147 13.25 -14.12 -29.22
N ARG A 148 12.60 -13.00 -28.92
CA ARG A 148 12.86 -11.74 -29.64
C ARG A 148 14.31 -11.34 -29.34
N PRO A 149 15.15 -11.06 -30.35
CA PRO A 149 16.51 -10.61 -30.07
C PRO A 149 16.46 -9.27 -29.33
N VAL A 150 17.14 -9.19 -28.20
CA VAL A 150 17.29 -7.94 -27.45
C VAL A 150 18.06 -6.92 -28.30
N PRO A 151 17.64 -5.65 -28.37
CA PRO A 151 18.38 -4.64 -29.10
C PRO A 151 19.72 -4.40 -28.38
N ILE A 152 20.82 -4.63 -29.09
CA ILE A 152 22.16 -4.30 -28.62
C ILE A 152 22.30 -2.78 -28.76
N VAL A 153 22.29 -2.08 -27.63
CA VAL A 153 22.64 -0.66 -27.59
C VAL A 153 24.15 -0.52 -27.62
N ASP A 154 24.66 0.22 -28.61
CA ASP A 154 26.09 0.47 -28.79
C ASP A 154 26.58 1.36 -27.65
N ALA A 155 27.52 0.86 -26.85
CA ALA A 155 28.05 1.59 -25.71
C ALA A 155 28.92 2.77 -26.19
N PRO A 156 28.89 3.94 -25.51
CA PRO A 156 29.72 5.07 -25.91
C PRO A 156 31.21 4.70 -25.82
N ARG A 157 31.89 4.74 -26.98
CA ARG A 157 33.31 4.44 -27.12
C ARG A 157 34.12 5.60 -26.53
N ILE A 158 34.71 5.38 -25.36
CA ILE A 158 35.58 6.35 -24.70
C ILE A 158 36.90 6.41 -25.50
N ILE A 159 37.16 7.57 -26.12
CA ILE A 159 38.45 7.88 -26.75
C ILE A 159 39.27 8.64 -25.72
N ILE A 160 40.39 8.05 -25.30
CA ILE A 160 41.35 8.68 -24.40
C ILE A 160 42.35 9.42 -25.30
N HIS A 161 42.38 10.75 -25.18
CA HIS A 161 43.44 11.56 -25.77
C HIS A 161 44.58 11.63 -24.75
N GLU A 162 45.73 11.06 -25.12
CA GLU A 162 46.98 11.26 -24.38
C GLU A 162 47.61 12.57 -24.87
N ASP A 163 47.56 13.60 -24.03
CA ASP A 163 48.28 14.85 -24.26
C ASP A 163 49.76 14.64 -23.89
N GLU A 164 50.64 14.90 -24.85
CA GLU A 164 52.11 14.87 -24.73
C GLU A 164 52.68 16.19 -24.21
#